data_AF-A0A6J7BUL8-F1
#
_entry.id   AF-A0A6J7BUL8-F1
#
_cell.length_a   1.000
_cell.length_b   1.000
_cell.length_c   1.000
_cell.angle_alpha   90.00
_cell.angle_beta   90.00
_cell.angle_gamma   90.00
#
_symmetry.space_group_name_H-M   'P 1'
#
loop_
_entity.id
_entity.type
_entity.pdbx_description
1 polymer ?
#
loop_
_entity_poly.entity_id
_entity_poly.type
_entity_poly.pdbx_seq_one_letter_code
_entity_poly.pdbx_strand_id
1 'polypeptide(L)'
;MLRTVGLDFADVSARAGAEPNNLEVQIQCADLEIAQGDVDNAFNRLLRCVRTLDGSDQGQAKAHLLELFALVDPSDPRLVKARSALASALF
;
A
#
# COMPACT_ATOMS: atom_id res chain seq x y z
N MET A 1 -8.71 32.50 -1.96
CA MET A 1 -9.38 31.19 -2.07
C MET A 1 -8.31 30.11 -2.07
N LEU A 2 -8.22 29.36 -0.98
CA LEU A 2 -7.24 28.28 -0.76
C LEU A 2 -7.56 27.12 -1.74
N ARG A 3 -6.66 26.80 -2.68
CA ARG A 3 -6.86 25.75 -3.72
C ARG A 3 -5.69 24.76 -3.81
N THR A 4 -5.13 24.34 -2.68
CA THR A 4 -3.98 23.42 -2.68
C THR A 4 -4.03 22.42 -1.52
N VAL A 5 -5.17 21.72 -1.33
CA VAL A 5 -5.27 20.63 -0.33
C VAL A 5 -5.95 19.34 -0.86
N GLY A 6 -6.38 19.29 -2.13
CA GLY A 6 -7.25 18.19 -2.59
C GLY A 6 -6.90 17.53 -3.93
N LEU A 7 -5.74 17.81 -4.52
CA LEU A 7 -5.44 17.40 -5.90
C LEU A 7 -4.80 16.02 -6.05
N ASP A 8 -4.19 15.42 -5.02
CA ASP A 8 -3.29 14.28 -5.28
C ASP A 8 -3.81 12.90 -4.84
N PHE A 9 -4.84 12.78 -4.00
CA PHE A 9 -5.42 11.45 -3.67
C PHE A 9 -6.34 10.92 -4.78
N ALA A 10 -7.22 11.79 -5.30
CA ALA A 10 -8.19 11.37 -6.31
C ALA A 10 -7.51 10.97 -7.63
N ASP A 11 -6.46 11.69 -8.02
CA ASP A 11 -5.68 11.39 -9.22
C ASP A 11 -4.88 10.09 -9.05
N VAL A 12 -4.13 9.96 -7.94
CA VAL A 12 -3.35 8.75 -7.66
C VAL A 12 -4.26 7.53 -7.47
N SER A 13 -5.40 7.65 -6.78
CA SER A 13 -6.35 6.55 -6.65
C SER A 13 -6.97 6.17 -8.00
N ALA A 14 -7.26 7.13 -8.88
CA ALA A 14 -7.77 6.86 -10.22
C ALA A 14 -6.71 6.16 -11.07
N ARG A 15 -5.46 6.64 -11.04
CA ARG A 15 -4.31 6.02 -11.70
C ARG A 15 -4.04 4.62 -11.17
N ALA A 16 -4.13 4.41 -9.87
CA ALA A 16 -3.94 3.10 -9.24
C ALA A 16 -5.09 2.13 -9.56
N GLY A 17 -6.27 2.64 -9.93
CA GLY A 17 -7.35 1.84 -10.52
C GLY A 17 -7.12 1.51 -11.99
N ALA A 18 -6.58 2.46 -12.76
CA ALA A 18 -6.27 2.28 -14.18
C ALA A 18 -5.04 1.40 -14.43
N GLU A 19 -4.05 1.45 -13.55
CA GLU A 19 -2.76 0.75 -13.64
C GLU A 19 -2.53 -0.18 -12.44
N PRO A 20 -3.30 -1.28 -12.32
CA PRO A 20 -3.18 -2.21 -11.20
C PRO A 20 -1.86 -2.97 -11.15
N ASN A 21 -1.10 -3.00 -12.26
CA ASN A 21 0.18 -3.69 -12.38
C ASN A 21 1.39 -2.74 -12.24
N ASN A 22 1.15 -1.43 -12.13
CA ASN A 22 2.21 -0.44 -12.02
C ASN A 22 2.58 -0.24 -10.55
N LEU A 23 3.63 -0.93 -10.10
CA LEU A 23 4.04 -0.95 -8.70
C LEU A 23 4.20 0.46 -8.09
N GLU A 24 4.84 1.38 -8.80
CA GLU A 24 5.10 2.73 -8.30
C GLU A 24 3.80 3.48 -7.98
N VAL A 25 2.79 3.36 -8.85
CA VAL A 25 1.48 3.97 -8.65
C VAL A 25 0.74 3.31 -7.47
N GLN A 26 0.89 1.99 -7.31
CA GLN A 26 0.28 1.26 -6.19
C GLN A 26 0.87 1.66 -4.85
N ILE A 27 2.20 1.86 -4.77
CA ILE A 27 2.90 2.35 -3.60
C ILE A 27 2.43 3.76 -3.25
N GLN A 28 2.45 4.68 -4.21
CA GLN A 28 2.00 6.06 -3.98
C GLN A 28 0.56 6.09 -3.46
N CYS A 29 -0.32 5.25 -4.01
CA CYS A 29 -1.69 5.14 -3.52
C CYS A 29 -1.73 4.62 -2.08
N ALA A 30 -0.95 3.59 -1.75
CA ALA A 30 -0.88 3.03 -0.40
C ALA A 30 -0.36 4.07 0.62
N ASP A 31 0.66 4.84 0.27
CA ASP A 31 1.19 5.90 1.15
C ASP A 31 0.14 6.98 1.42
N LEU A 32 -0.62 7.38 0.40
CA LEU A 32 -1.69 8.35 0.58
C LEU A 32 -2.86 7.77 1.38
N GLU A 33 -3.20 6.49 1.19
CA GLU A 33 -4.20 5.78 2.00
C GLU A 33 -3.77 5.77 3.48
N ILE A 34 -2.50 5.49 3.78
CA ILE A 34 -1.95 5.59 5.15
C ILE A 34 -2.05 7.01 5.69
N ALA A 35 -1.69 8.02 4.89
CA ALA A 35 -1.77 9.42 5.29
C ALA A 35 -3.21 9.89 5.58
N GLN A 36 -4.20 9.30 4.92
CA GLN A 36 -5.63 9.50 5.18
C GLN A 36 -6.16 8.67 6.37
N GLY A 37 -5.35 7.74 6.90
CA GLY A 37 -5.73 6.82 7.98
C GLY A 37 -6.36 5.50 7.51
N ASP A 38 -6.41 5.28 6.20
CA ASP A 38 -6.97 4.10 5.53
C ASP A 38 -5.92 2.96 5.40
N VAL A 39 -5.38 2.57 6.55
CA VAL A 39 -4.27 1.62 6.68
C VAL A 39 -4.60 0.24 6.09
N ASP A 40 -5.84 -0.22 6.27
CA ASP A 40 -6.29 -1.51 5.74
C ASP A 40 -6.24 -1.57 4.21
N ASN A 41 -6.62 -0.50 3.51
CA ASN A 41 -6.59 -0.45 2.06
C ASN A 41 -5.15 -0.46 1.53
N ALA A 42 -4.29 0.37 2.12
CA ALA A 42 -2.87 0.46 1.78
C ALA A 42 -2.17 -0.91 1.87
N PHE A 43 -2.37 -1.61 2.99
CA PHE A 43 -1.78 -2.94 3.19
C PHE A 43 -2.33 -3.97 2.20
N ASN A 44 -3.65 -4.01 1.98
CA ASN A 44 -4.24 -4.94 1.02
C ASN A 44 -3.72 -4.69 -0.40
N ARG A 45 -3.51 -3.42 -0.78
CA ARG A 45 -3.00 -3.04 -2.10
C ARG A 45 -1.57 -3.55 -2.31
N LEU A 46 -0.66 -3.27 -1.38
CA LEU A 46 0.72 -3.77 -1.46
C LEU A 46 0.80 -5.29 -1.36
N LEU A 47 -0.02 -5.93 -0.50
CA LEU A 47 -0.10 -7.39 -0.43
C LEU A 47 -0.54 -8.00 -1.76
N ARG A 48 -1.49 -7.38 -2.46
CA ARG A 48 -1.90 -7.80 -3.79
C ARG A 48 -0.74 -7.66 -4.78
N CYS A 49 0.02 -6.57 -4.73
CA CYS A 49 1.24 -6.43 -5.55
C CYS A 49 2.24 -7.54 -5.26
N VAL A 50 2.51 -7.88 -3.99
CA VAL A 50 3.41 -8.99 -3.60
C VAL A 50 2.93 -10.36 -4.10
N ARG A 51 1.61 -10.54 -4.28
CA ARG A 51 1.02 -11.77 -4.83
C ARG A 51 0.96 -11.81 -6.35
N THR A 52 0.97 -10.65 -7.01
CA THR A 52 0.75 -10.54 -8.46
C THR A 52 2.06 -10.30 -9.21
N LEU A 53 3.00 -9.63 -8.57
CA LEU A 53 4.33 -9.32 -9.11
C LEU A 53 5.33 -10.32 -8.57
N ASP A 54 6.34 -10.62 -9.38
CA ASP A 54 7.40 -11.58 -9.06
C ASP A 54 8.79 -10.92 -9.17
N GLY A 55 9.78 -11.50 -8.50
CA GLY A 55 11.17 -11.07 -8.61
C GLY A 55 11.44 -9.71 -7.95
N SER A 56 11.96 -8.75 -8.73
CA SER A 56 12.40 -7.44 -8.21
C SER A 56 11.25 -6.60 -7.68
N ASP A 57 10.12 -6.61 -8.39
CA ASP A 57 8.94 -5.82 -8.04
C ASP A 57 8.26 -6.35 -6.77
N GLN A 58 8.23 -7.68 -6.61
CA GLN A 58 7.78 -8.31 -5.38
C GLN A 58 8.63 -7.87 -4.17
N GLY A 59 9.96 -7.84 -4.35
CA GLY A 59 10.89 -7.40 -3.33
C GLY A 59 10.68 -5.94 -2.93
N GLN A 60 10.46 -5.06 -3.90
CA GLN A 60 10.16 -3.64 -3.68
C GLN A 60 8.83 -3.43 -2.95
N ALA A 61 7.76 -4.09 -3.38
CA ALA A 61 6.46 -4.03 -2.72
C ALA A 61 6.53 -4.47 -1.25
N LYS A 62 7.30 -5.54 -0.99
CA LYS A 62 7.55 -6.05 0.38
C LYS A 62 8.35 -5.05 1.22
N ALA A 63 9.39 -4.44 0.65
CA ALA A 63 10.20 -3.45 1.36
C ALA A 63 9.34 -2.28 1.83
N HIS A 64 8.52 -1.71 0.93
CA HIS A 64 7.59 -0.63 1.30
C HIS A 64 6.53 -1.07 2.32
N LEU A 65 5.97 -2.26 2.19
CA LEU A 65 5.02 -2.76 3.17
C LEU A 65 5.64 -2.83 4.58
N LEU A 66 6.91 -3.24 4.69
CA LEU A 66 7.65 -3.26 5.95
C LEU A 66 7.94 -1.85 6.50
N GLU A 67 8.20 -0.87 5.62
CA GLU A 67 8.34 0.53 6.04
C GLU A 67 7.03 1.07 6.60
N LEU A 68 5.90 0.81 5.94
CA LEU A 68 4.59 1.19 6.44
C LEU A 68 4.26 0.49 7.76
N PHE A 69 4.65 -0.77 7.92
CA PHE A 69 4.51 -1.49 9.18
C PHE A 69 5.29 -0.86 10.33
N ALA A 70 6.42 -0.20 10.05
CA ALA A 70 7.20 0.51 11.07
C ALA A 70 6.56 1.85 11.49
N LEU A 71 5.65 2.40 10.69
CA LEU A 71 4.91 3.63 10.99
C LEU A 71 3.67 3.39 11.87
N VAL A 72 3.17 2.15 11.94
CA VAL A 72 1.97 1.76 12.68
C VAL A 72 2.36 1.03 13.96
N ASP A 73 1.53 1.12 15.01
CA ASP A 73 1.79 0.41 16.27
C ASP A 73 1.82 -1.11 16.05
N PRO A 74 2.84 -1.82 16.58
CA PRO A 74 2.96 -3.27 16.45
C PRO A 74 1.78 -4.05 17.05
N SER A 75 1.02 -3.45 17.96
CA SER A 75 -0.16 -4.04 18.61
C SER A 75 -1.45 -3.77 17.85
N ASP A 76 -1.42 -3.01 16.75
CA ASP A 76 -2.61 -2.71 15.97
C ASP A 76 -3.15 -4.00 15.32
N PRO A 77 -4.43 -4.36 15.55
CA PRO A 77 -5.03 -5.55 14.95
C PRO A 77 -4.98 -5.56 13.41
N ARG A 78 -4.98 -4.39 12.76
CA ARG A 78 -4.84 -4.24 11.30
C ARG A 78 -3.46 -4.67 10.83
N LEU A 79 -2.43 -4.28 11.57
CA LEU A 79 -1.04 -4.66 11.28
C LEU A 79 -0.83 -6.16 11.45
N VAL A 80 -1.35 -6.75 12.53
CA VAL A 80 -1.25 -8.20 12.78
C VAL A 80 -1.89 -8.99 11.63
N LYS A 81 -3.08 -8.55 11.16
CA LYS A 81 -3.73 -9.15 9.99
C LYS A 81 -2.88 -9.02 8.73
N ALA A 82 -2.32 -7.85 8.46
CA ALA A 82 -1.49 -7.61 7.27
C ALA A 82 -0.21 -8.46 7.28
N ARG A 83 0.44 -8.60 8.45
CA ARG A 83 1.60 -9.50 8.63
C ARG A 83 1.24 -10.97 8.36
N SER A 84 0.10 -11.42 8.89
CA SER A 84 -0.39 -12.78 8.61
C SER A 84 -0.68 -12.98 7.12
N ALA A 85 -1.30 -12.00 6.46
CA ALA A 85 -1.61 -12.05 5.04
C ALA A 85 -0.35 -12.02 4.15
N LEU A 86 0.71 -11.32 4.58
CA LEU A 86 2.02 -11.34 3.93
C LEU A 86 2.67 -12.71 4.02
N ALA A 87 2.65 -13.34 5.20
CA ALA A 87 3.15 -14.70 5.35
C ALA A 87 2.39 -15.65 4.41
N SER A 88 1.06 -15.61 4.40
CA SER A 88 0.24 -16.41 3.48
C SER A 88 0.38 -16.05 2.00
N ALA A 89 0.94 -14.88 1.66
CA ALA A 89 1.23 -14.52 0.27
C ALA A 89 2.55 -15.14 -0.24
N LEU A 90 3.44 -15.54 0.69
CA LEU A 90 4.76 -16.06 0.42
C LEU A 90 4.84 -17.60 0.50
N PHE A 91 3.80 -18.25 1.03
CA PHE A 91 3.64 -19.69 1.14
C PHE A 91 2.58 -20.19 0.17
#